data_AF-A0A814ZAU2-F1
#
_entry.id   AF-A0A814ZAU2-F1
#
_cell.length_a   1.000
_cell.length_b   1.000
_cell.length_c   1.000
_cell.angle_alpha   90.00
_cell.angle_beta   90.00
_cell.angle_gamma   90.00
#
_symmetry.space_group_name_H-M   'P 1'
#
loop_
_entity.id
_entity.type
_entity.pdbx_description
1 polymer ?
#
loop_
_entity_poly.entity_id
_entity_poly.type
_entity_poly.pdbx_seq_one_letter_code
_entity_poly.pdbx_strand_id
1 'polypeptide(L)'
;MSKYSPNPDDYRPVVVDRALLKAMDPSLVFVCKWPFPLRWKWYRIIVPEQPVGRCRHCNKFYHNDEFELALLEQGGCPFCRNKRDGETTGEYIYHS
;
A
#
# COMPACT_ATOMS: atom_id res chain seq x y z
N MET A 1 2.99 11.70 -22.61
CA MET A 1 3.68 10.45 -22.24
C MET A 1 2.69 9.54 -21.51
N SER A 2 1.91 8.73 -22.24
CA SER A 2 1.02 7.75 -21.62
C SER A 2 1.88 6.56 -21.17
N LYS A 3 2.02 6.35 -19.86
CA LYS A 3 2.86 5.31 -19.25
C LYS A 3 2.16 3.94 -19.15
N TYR A 4 1.06 3.74 -19.88
CA TYR A 4 0.26 2.53 -19.79
C TYR A 4 0.08 1.95 -21.19
N SER A 5 0.78 0.84 -21.45
CA SER A 5 0.41 -0.02 -22.58
C SER A 5 -0.84 -0.79 -22.17
N PRO A 6 -1.90 -0.80 -22.99
CA PRO A 6 -3.07 -1.64 -22.75
C PRO A 6 -2.76 -3.14 -22.92
N ASN A 7 -1.58 -3.49 -23.44
CA ASN A 7 -1.16 -4.87 -23.60
C ASN A 7 -0.51 -5.39 -22.29
N PRO A 8 -1.08 -6.41 -21.62
CA PRO A 8 -0.50 -6.99 -20.41
C PRO A 8 0.92 -7.56 -20.62
N ASP A 9 1.26 -7.95 -21.85
CA ASP A 9 2.61 -8.46 -22.18
C ASP A 9 3.68 -7.35 -22.19
N ASP A 10 3.28 -6.08 -22.24
CA ASP A 10 4.19 -4.92 -22.21
C ASP A 10 4.48 -4.44 -20.78
N TYR A 11 3.93 -5.09 -19.76
CA TYR A 11 4.18 -4.72 -18.37
C TYR A 11 5.66 -4.95 -18.01
N ARG A 12 6.41 -3.85 -17.92
CA ARG A 12 7.76 -3.86 -17.36
C ARG A 12 7.70 -3.30 -15.93
N PRO A 13 7.92 -4.13 -14.90
CA PRO A 13 7.98 -3.63 -13.54
C PRO A 13 9.11 -2.61 -13.41
N VAL A 14 8.84 -1.50 -12.74
CA VAL A 14 9.88 -0.52 -12.41
C VAL A 14 10.82 -1.17 -11.40
N VAL A 15 12.06 -1.42 -11.82
CA VAL A 15 13.11 -1.93 -10.94
C VAL A 15 13.89 -0.74 -10.40
N VAL A 16 13.99 -0.67 -9.08
CA VAL A 16 14.76 0.37 -8.37
C VAL A 16 15.81 -0.30 -7.51
N ASP A 17 16.96 0.36 -7.34
CA ASP A 17 17.97 -0.09 -6.39
C ASP A 17 17.66 0.38 -4.96
N ARG A 18 18.51 -0.03 -4.01
CA ARG A 18 18.38 0.33 -2.59
C ARG A 18 18.49 1.84 -2.35
N ALA A 19 19.34 2.54 -3.08
CA ALA A 19 19.54 3.97 -2.88
C ALA A 19 18.32 4.76 -3.35
N LEU A 20 17.81 4.43 -4.54
CA LEU A 20 16.61 5.01 -5.10
C LEU A 20 15.38 4.71 -4.23
N LEU A 21 15.20 3.46 -3.79
CA LEU A 21 14.07 3.09 -2.92
C LEU A 21 14.06 3.91 -1.62
N LYS A 22 15.23 4.19 -1.03
CA LYS A 22 15.36 5.03 0.17
C LYS A 22 15.07 6.51 -0.08
N ALA A 23 15.29 6.99 -1.30
CA ALA A 23 15.03 8.36 -1.70
C ALA A 23 13.56 8.58 -2.11
N MET A 24 12.77 7.52 -2.28
CA MET A 24 11.34 7.63 -2.56
C MET A 24 10.59 8.13 -1.32
N ASP A 25 9.54 8.93 -1.56
CA ASP A 25 8.62 9.36 -0.51
C ASP A 25 7.97 8.14 0.16
N PRO A 26 8.19 7.91 1.47
CA PRO A 26 7.61 6.78 2.18
C PRO A 26 6.09 6.77 2.19
N SER A 27 5.43 7.93 2.11
CA SER A 27 3.97 8.03 2.06
C SER A 27 3.38 7.48 0.76
N LEU A 28 4.19 7.39 -0.30
CA LEU A 28 3.79 6.89 -1.61
C LEU A 28 4.25 5.46 -1.88
N VAL A 29 4.83 4.76 -0.90
CA VAL A 29 5.38 3.41 -1.06
C VAL A 29 4.79 2.46 -0.04
N PHE A 30 4.34 1.28 -0.49
CA PHE A 30 3.85 0.21 0.36
C PHE A 30 4.75 -1.02 0.30
N VAL A 31 5.05 -1.57 1.49
CA VAL A 31 5.84 -2.81 1.64
C VAL A 31 4.93 -3.94 2.12
N CYS A 32 4.46 -4.78 1.20
CA CYS A 32 3.60 -5.92 1.48
C CYS A 32 4.44 -7.14 1.85
N LYS A 33 4.54 -7.41 3.15
CA LYS A 33 5.20 -8.60 3.70
C LYS A 33 4.24 -9.78 3.58
N TRP A 34 4.74 -10.88 3.03
CA TRP A 34 4.02 -12.15 2.94
C TRP A 34 4.80 -13.24 3.67
N PRO A 35 4.12 -14.23 4.28
CA PRO A 35 4.79 -15.38 4.85
C PRO A 35 5.43 -16.22 3.75
N PHE A 36 6.47 -16.97 4.12
CA PHE A 36 7.09 -17.96 3.24
C PHE A 36 6.03 -18.91 2.67
N PRO A 37 6.09 -19.29 1.37
CA PRO A 37 7.17 -19.05 0.40
C PRO A 37 7.03 -17.76 -0.44
N LEU A 38 6.07 -16.90 -0.13
CA LEU A 38 5.79 -15.73 -0.95
C LEU A 38 6.80 -14.61 -0.70
N ARG A 39 7.31 -14.02 -1.78
CA ARG A 39 8.21 -12.86 -1.72
C ARG A 39 7.45 -11.60 -1.32
N TRP A 40 8.16 -10.70 -0.65
CA TRP A 40 7.64 -9.36 -0.37
C TRP A 40 7.35 -8.63 -1.68
N LYS A 41 6.25 -7.88 -1.68
CA LYS A 41 5.85 -7.06 -2.83
C LYS A 41 5.93 -5.58 -2.45
N TRP A 42 6.41 -4.78 -3.38
CA TRP A 42 6.56 -3.35 -3.23
C TRP A 42 5.63 -2.66 -4.21
N TYR A 43 4.89 -1.67 -3.73
CA TYR A 43 3.95 -0.91 -4.55
C TYR A 43 4.23 0.58 -4.38
N ARG A 44 3.99 1.36 -5.43
CA ARG A 44 4.08 2.82 -5.40
C ARG A 44 2.74 3.41 -5.81
N ILE A 45 2.28 4.43 -5.10
CA ILE A 45 1.13 5.25 -5.49
C ILE A 45 1.53 6.08 -6.71
N ILE A 46 0.75 5.96 -7.79
CA ILE A 46 0.99 6.70 -9.04
C ILE A 46 0.09 7.93 -9.14
N VAL A 47 -1.07 7.92 -8.46
CA VAL A 47 -2.05 9.01 -8.42
C VAL A 47 -2.20 9.47 -6.97
N PRO A 48 -1.37 10.41 -6.49
CA PRO A 48 -1.40 10.86 -5.09
C PRO A 48 -2.72 11.49 -4.65
N GLU A 49 -3.48 12.06 -5.59
CA GLU A 49 -4.79 12.68 -5.34
C GLU A 49 -5.87 11.64 -4.99
N GLN A 50 -5.61 10.37 -5.23
CA GLN A 50 -6.47 9.25 -4.84
C GLN A 50 -5.75 8.41 -3.78
N PRO A 51 -5.82 8.81 -2.49
CA PRO A 51 -5.10 8.12 -1.43
C PRO A 51 -5.63 6.70 -1.28
N VAL A 52 -4.71 5.76 -1.07
CA VAL A 52 -5.00 4.33 -0.97
C VAL A 52 -4.66 3.86 0.44
N GLY A 53 -5.61 3.20 1.10
CA GLY A 53 -5.40 2.50 2.36
C GLY A 53 -5.05 1.03 2.12
N ARG A 54 -4.26 0.42 3.01
CA ARG A 54 -3.91 -1.01 2.95
C ARG A 54 -4.18 -1.71 4.28
N CYS A 55 -4.88 -2.84 4.23
CA CYS A 55 -4.94 -3.73 5.38
C CYS A 55 -3.58 -4.42 5.61
N ARG A 56 -3.00 -4.24 6.80
CA ARG A 56 -1.70 -4.85 7.18
C ARG A 56 -1.76 -6.38 7.31
N HIS A 57 -2.94 -6.94 7.56
CA HIS A 57 -3.13 -8.38 7.69
C HIS A 57 -3.22 -9.09 6.33
N CYS A 58 -4.11 -8.65 5.44
CA CYS A 58 -4.36 -9.33 4.17
C CYS A 58 -3.69 -8.65 2.95
N ASN A 59 -2.99 -7.53 3.15
CA ASN A 59 -2.34 -6.73 2.11
C ASN A 59 -3.27 -6.28 0.95
N LYS A 60 -4.59 -6.27 1.16
CA LYS A 60 -5.56 -5.69 0.21
C LYS A 60 -5.52 -4.17 0.29
N PHE A 61 -5.67 -3.54 -0.88
CA PHE A 61 -5.71 -2.10 -1.07
C PHE A 61 -7.15 -1.65 -1.31
N TYR A 62 -7.44 -0.43 -0.89
CA TYR A 62 -8.75 0.22 -0.94
C TYR A 62 -8.55 1.72 -1.12
N HIS A 63 -9.57 2.43 -1.58
CA HIS A 63 -9.56 3.88 -1.37
C HIS A 63 -9.56 4.18 0.13
N ASN A 64 -8.78 5.19 0.54
CA ASN A 64 -8.51 5.41 1.96
C ASN A 64 -9.78 5.76 2.74
N ASP A 65 -10.63 6.59 2.17
CA ASP A 65 -11.95 6.96 2.67
C ASP A 65 -12.89 5.75 2.81
N GLU A 66 -12.98 4.88 1.80
CA GLU A 66 -13.78 3.65 1.88
C GLU A 66 -13.27 2.71 2.98
N PHE A 67 -11.95 2.59 3.13
CA PHE A 67 -11.36 1.74 4.14
C PHE A 67 -11.58 2.28 5.55
N GLU A 68 -11.40 3.58 5.76
CA GLU A 68 -11.66 4.24 7.04
C GLU A 68 -13.13 4.12 7.44
N LEU A 69 -14.05 4.37 6.50
CA LEU A 69 -15.48 4.21 6.75
C LEU A 69 -15.82 2.79 7.16
N ALA A 70 -15.33 1.78 6.44
CA ALA A 70 -15.59 0.38 6.79
C ALA A 70 -14.99 -0.01 8.14
N LEU A 71 -13.82 0.54 8.51
CA LEU A 71 -13.24 0.32 9.84
C LEU A 71 -14.12 0.94 10.94
N LEU A 72 -14.71 2.11 10.70
CA LEU A 72 -15.61 2.77 11.65
C LEU A 72 -16.94 2.02 11.79
N GLU A 73 -17.53 1.59 10.68
CA GLU A 73 -18.84 0.92 10.66
C GLU A 73 -18.77 -0.54 11.12
N GLN A 74 -17.76 -1.29 10.69
CA GLN A 74 -17.67 -2.74 10.85
C GLN A 74 -16.61 -3.16 11.87
N GLY A 75 -15.76 -2.23 12.31
CA GLY A 75 -14.68 -2.50 13.28
C GLY A 75 -13.49 -3.28 12.71
N GLY A 76 -13.41 -3.49 11.39
CA GLY A 76 -12.37 -4.32 10.79
C GLY A 76 -12.29 -4.24 9.26
N CYS A 77 -11.32 -4.95 8.68
CA CYS A 77 -11.10 -4.98 7.24
C CYS A 77 -12.32 -5.60 6.51
N PRO A 78 -12.84 -4.97 5.43
CA PRO A 78 -13.97 -5.49 4.67
C PRO A 78 -13.77 -6.91 4.12
N PHE A 79 -12.52 -7.29 3.84
CA PHE A 79 -12.19 -8.58 3.24
C PHE A 79 -11.87 -9.65 4.27
N CYS A 80 -10.88 -9.42 5.14
CA CYS A 80 -10.40 -10.44 6.07
C CYS A 80 -11.01 -10.34 7.48
N ARG A 81 -11.79 -9.29 7.75
CA ARG A 81 -12.39 -9.00 9.07
C ARG A 81 -11.40 -8.83 10.22
N ASN A 82 -10.09 -8.80 9.94
CA ASN A 82 -9.10 -8.44 10.95
C ASN A 82 -9.44 -7.05 11.45
N LYS A 83 -9.56 -6.91 12.77
CA LYS A 83 -9.78 -5.63 13.40
C LYS A 83 -8.60 -4.71 13.10
N ARG A 84 -8.80 -3.39 13.23
CA ARG A 84 -7.66 -2.47 13.20
C ARG A 84 -6.70 -2.94 14.29
N ASP A 85 -5.45 -3.25 13.92
CA ASP A 85 -4.40 -3.47 14.91
C ASP A 85 -4.34 -2.17 15.72
N GLY A 86 -4.90 -2.19 16.94
CA GLY A 86 -4.76 -1.08 17.87
C GLY A 86 -3.27 -0.87 18.04
N GLU A 87 -2.79 0.31 17.67
CA GLU A 87 -1.49 0.84 18.11
C GLU A 87 -0.29 -0.08 17.84
N THR A 88 0.14 -0.13 16.58
CA THR A 88 1.57 0.09 16.34
C THR A 88 1.74 1.57 15.99
N THR A 89 1.75 2.36 17.06
CA THR A 89 2.37 3.68 17.12
C THR A 89 3.73 3.65 16.43
N GLY A 90 3.98 4.61 15.52
CA GLY A 90 5.36 5.00 15.22
C GLY A 90 5.84 5.16 13.78
N GLU A 91 5.01 5.16 12.74
CA GLU A 91 5.51 5.51 11.38
C GLU A 91 4.70 6.58 10.61
N TYR A 92 3.77 7.26 11.27
CA TYR A 92 3.23 8.53 10.79
C TYR A 92 3.36 9.58 11.90
N ILE A 93 4.58 10.08 12.10
CA ILE A 93 4.81 11.40 12.67
C ILE A 93 5.26 12.27 11.50
N TYR A 94 4.37 13.14 11.04
CA TYR A 94 4.80 14.39 10.43
C TYR A 94 5.69 15.09 11.46
N HIS A 95 6.98 15.30 11.14
CA HIS A 95 7.85 16.43 11.50
C HIS A 95 9.33 16.00 11.49
N SER A 96 10.03 16.36 10.41
CA SER A 96 11.25 17.17 10.42
C SER A 96 11.64 17.52 9.00
#